data_AF-A0A2V7JLA0-F1
#
_entry.id   AF-A0A2V7JLA0-F1
#
_cell.length_a   1.000
_cell.length_b   1.000
_cell.length_c   1.000
_cell.angle_alpha   90.00
_cell.angle_beta   90.00
_cell.angle_gamma   90.00
#
_symmetry.space_group_name_H-M   'P 1'
#
loop_
_entity.id
_entity.type
_entity.pdbx_description
1 polymer ?
#
loop_
_entity_poly.entity_id
_entity_poly.type
_entity_poly.pdbx_seq_one_letter_code
_entity_poly.pdbx_strand_id
1 'polypeptide(L)'
;MVALGCGSDNATGPAATLTLDATQAAAVMTKIIQISPLYTEIAWLADSANLVLKSGAEADLVPITTTTAAGPFYAVGLQRRVQISLNSFSTFDLIAFNDPSNPTDFIIIDGYNSGTGLPPTSTTGAFDGPVNGYLFHLDGSTVSAWRAAIGTGSLSGGAPGDACSGFQGNGGVTCAQASLTAAFSIGAAFQDAGPSSSTIAQATLGTTTVAGIVLNYNFP
;
A
#
# COMPACT_ATOMS: atom_id res chain seq x y z
N MET A 1 -44.17 25.22 -23.23
CA MET A 1 -43.09 25.44 -22.25
C MET A 1 -42.37 24.13 -22.11
N VAL A 2 -41.22 24.00 -22.77
CA VAL A 2 -40.44 22.75 -22.80
C VAL A 2 -39.61 22.72 -21.52
N ALA A 3 -39.89 21.77 -20.64
CA ALA A 3 -39.06 21.54 -19.48
C ALA A 3 -37.71 20.97 -19.94
N LEU A 4 -36.67 21.79 -19.85
CA LEU A 4 -35.28 21.33 -19.87
C LEU A 4 -35.08 20.50 -18.59
N GLY A 5 -35.25 19.18 -18.73
CA GLY A 5 -34.79 18.25 -17.71
C GLY A 5 -33.28 18.42 -17.59
N CYS A 6 -32.82 18.97 -16.47
CA CYS A 6 -31.43 18.82 -16.06
C CYS A 6 -31.23 17.33 -15.82
N GLY A 7 -30.63 16.63 -16.80
CA GLY A 7 -30.16 15.27 -16.59
C GLY A 7 -29.16 15.33 -15.44
N SER A 8 -29.58 14.84 -14.27
CA SER A 8 -28.69 14.66 -13.14
C SER A 8 -27.67 13.61 -13.54
N ASP A 9 -26.43 14.02 -13.79
CA ASP A 9 -25.32 13.10 -13.89
C ASP A 9 -25.23 12.34 -12.57
N ASN A 10 -25.71 11.10 -12.57
CA ASN A 10 -25.59 10.20 -11.45
C ASN A 10 -24.18 9.59 -11.48
N ALA A 11 -23.26 10.14 -10.70
CA ALA A 11 -22.04 9.42 -10.36
C ALA A 11 -22.39 8.34 -9.31
N THR A 12 -22.73 7.15 -9.78
CA THR A 12 -23.04 5.99 -8.92
C THR A 12 -21.75 5.22 -8.59
N GLY A 13 -21.13 5.55 -7.45
CA GLY A 13 -20.08 4.74 -6.82
C GLY A 13 -18.69 5.42 -6.72
N PRO A 14 -17.79 4.85 -5.89
CA PRO A 14 -16.40 5.31 -5.82
C PRO A 14 -15.70 5.19 -7.18
N ALA A 15 -14.79 6.12 -7.48
CA ALA A 15 -14.00 6.08 -8.71
C ALA A 15 -13.09 4.85 -8.72
N ALA A 16 -12.93 4.21 -9.88
CA ALA A 16 -12.09 3.02 -10.01
C ALA A 16 -10.60 3.31 -9.77
N THR A 17 -10.16 4.52 -10.09
CA THR A 17 -8.81 5.03 -9.88
C THR A 17 -8.91 6.47 -9.38
N LEU A 18 -8.00 6.84 -8.49
CA LEU A 18 -7.97 8.14 -7.82
C LEU A 18 -6.55 8.69 -7.82
N THR A 19 -6.33 9.83 -8.46
CA THR A 19 -5.16 10.66 -8.18
C THR A 19 -5.44 11.45 -6.90
N LEU A 20 -4.64 11.22 -5.86
CA LEU A 20 -4.80 11.94 -4.60
C LEU A 20 -4.37 13.39 -4.76
N ASP A 21 -5.22 14.32 -4.35
CA ASP A 21 -4.81 15.72 -4.23
C ASP A 21 -3.83 15.91 -3.06
N ALA A 22 -3.22 17.09 -2.97
CA ALA A 22 -2.22 17.38 -1.93
C ALA A 22 -2.79 17.26 -0.50
N THR A 23 -4.09 17.53 -0.30
CA THR A 23 -4.76 17.44 0.99
C THR A 23 -5.01 15.99 1.37
N GLN A 24 -5.49 15.18 0.43
CA GLN A 24 -5.73 13.74 0.60
C GLN A 24 -4.41 13.00 0.85
N ALA A 25 -3.38 13.29 0.07
CA ALA A 25 -2.03 12.76 0.29
C ALA A 25 -1.50 13.11 1.69
N ALA A 26 -1.70 14.35 2.15
CA ALA A 26 -1.31 14.75 3.50
C ALA A 26 -2.12 14.05 4.60
N ALA A 27 -3.42 13.81 4.39
CA ALA A 27 -4.28 13.09 5.34
C ALA A 27 -3.82 11.63 5.50
N VAL A 28 -3.63 10.91 4.38
CA VAL A 28 -3.08 9.55 4.35
C VAL A 28 -1.72 9.50 5.04
N MET A 29 -0.81 10.40 4.68
CA MET A 29 0.54 10.45 5.26
C MET A 29 0.53 10.73 6.76
N THR A 30 -0.34 11.63 7.23
CA THR A 30 -0.47 11.93 8.67
C THR A 30 -0.83 10.68 9.47
N LYS A 31 -1.73 9.85 8.95
CA LYS A 31 -2.14 8.60 9.59
C LYS A 31 -1.05 7.53 9.50
N ILE A 32 -0.33 7.44 8.38
CA ILE A 32 0.83 6.54 8.26
C ILE A 32 1.93 6.91 9.27
N ILE A 33 2.20 8.21 9.48
CA ILE A 33 3.14 8.68 10.52
C ILE A 33 2.66 8.29 11.92
N GLN A 34 1.34 8.29 12.16
CA GLN A 34 0.77 7.92 13.45
C GLN A 34 0.93 6.41 13.76
N ILE A 35 0.83 5.54 12.76
CA ILE A 35 0.98 4.08 12.93
C ILE A 35 2.44 3.61 12.89
N SER A 36 3.33 4.37 12.24
CA SER A 36 4.72 3.95 11.99
C SER A 36 5.56 3.61 13.22
N PRO A 37 5.36 4.21 14.42
CA PRO A 37 6.11 3.83 15.61
C PRO A 37 5.76 2.44 16.16
N LEU A 38 4.64 1.84 15.73
CA LEU A 38 4.21 0.52 16.22
C LEU A 38 5.06 -0.62 15.66
N TYR A 39 5.58 -0.46 14.44
CA TYR A 39 6.36 -1.48 13.74
C TYR A 39 7.51 -0.84 12.99
N THR A 40 8.74 -1.31 13.21
CA THR A 40 9.94 -0.69 12.66
C THR A 40 9.98 -0.76 11.12
N GLU A 41 9.45 -1.85 10.57
CA GLU A 41 9.24 -2.09 9.15
C GLU A 41 8.31 -1.04 8.50
N ILE A 42 7.32 -0.53 9.24
CA ILE A 42 6.39 0.51 8.76
C ILE A 42 6.99 1.91 8.88
N ALA A 43 7.97 2.13 9.76
CA ALA A 43 8.73 3.38 9.77
C ALA A 43 9.39 3.68 8.42
N TRP A 44 9.91 2.65 7.76
CA TRP A 44 10.50 2.75 6.41
C TRP A 44 9.42 2.96 5.34
N LEU A 45 8.23 2.40 5.57
CA LEU A 45 7.05 2.63 4.74
C LEU A 45 6.60 4.09 4.81
N ALA A 46 6.62 4.75 5.98
CA ALA A 46 6.21 6.15 6.09
C ALA A 46 7.01 7.06 5.14
N ASP A 47 8.34 6.97 5.17
CA ASP A 47 9.21 7.71 4.26
C ASP A 47 8.91 7.43 2.79
N SER A 48 8.41 6.24 2.49
CA SER A 48 8.17 5.80 1.13
C SER A 48 6.74 6.01 0.65
N ALA A 49 5.76 5.98 1.53
CA ALA A 49 4.40 6.43 1.29
C ALA A 49 4.42 7.91 0.94
N ASN A 50 5.25 8.70 1.63
CA ASN A 50 5.52 10.09 1.24
C ASN A 50 6.02 10.20 -0.22
N LEU A 51 6.92 9.31 -0.63
CA LEU A 51 7.47 9.28 -1.99
C LEU A 51 6.42 8.86 -3.02
N VAL A 52 5.66 7.78 -2.76
CA VAL A 52 4.57 7.29 -3.62
C VAL A 52 3.52 8.40 -3.80
N LEU A 53 3.04 8.97 -2.71
CA LEU A 53 2.01 10.00 -2.74
C LEU A 53 2.49 11.30 -3.40
N LYS A 54 3.72 11.75 -3.16
CA LYS A 54 4.29 12.94 -3.80
C LYS A 54 4.72 12.71 -5.26
N SER A 55 4.99 11.46 -5.64
CA SER A 55 5.35 11.12 -7.02
C SER A 55 4.19 11.25 -8.01
N GLY A 56 2.96 11.44 -7.50
CA GLY A 56 1.74 11.47 -8.29
C GLY A 56 1.20 10.08 -8.63
N ALA A 57 1.57 9.06 -7.86
CA ALA A 57 1.02 7.72 -8.04
C ALA A 57 -0.50 7.73 -7.83
N GLU A 58 -1.22 7.06 -8.72
CA GLU A 58 -2.66 6.85 -8.58
C GLU A 58 -2.94 5.75 -7.55
N ALA A 59 -4.09 5.82 -6.89
CA ALA A 59 -4.59 4.78 -6.01
C ALA A 59 -5.81 4.12 -6.66
N ASP A 60 -5.82 2.79 -6.74
CA ASP A 60 -6.89 2.03 -7.38
C ASP A 60 -7.88 1.49 -6.35
N LEU A 61 -9.16 1.55 -6.68
CA LEU A 61 -10.20 0.88 -5.93
C LEU A 61 -10.01 -0.63 -5.99
N VAL A 62 -9.83 -1.27 -4.83
CA VAL A 62 -9.61 -2.71 -4.72
C VAL A 62 -10.69 -3.40 -3.89
N PRO A 63 -11.11 -4.61 -4.28
CA PRO A 63 -12.17 -5.35 -3.60
C PRO A 63 -11.62 -6.11 -2.38
N ILE A 64 -11.11 -5.38 -1.38
CA ILE A 64 -10.67 -6.01 -0.14
C ILE A 64 -11.89 -6.36 0.72
N THR A 65 -11.96 -7.60 1.15
CA THR A 65 -12.89 -8.04 2.21
C THR A 65 -12.13 -8.09 3.51
N THR A 66 -12.65 -7.47 4.58
CA THR A 66 -12.04 -7.52 5.91
C THR A 66 -13.08 -7.53 7.02
N THR A 67 -12.71 -8.08 8.18
CA THR A 67 -13.57 -8.08 9.38
C THR A 67 -13.45 -6.82 10.21
N THR A 68 -12.46 -5.94 9.95
CA THR A 68 -12.21 -4.74 10.76
C THR A 68 -12.93 -3.49 10.25
N ALA A 69 -13.34 -3.47 8.97
CA ALA A 69 -13.97 -2.30 8.35
C ALA A 69 -14.86 -2.67 7.17
N ALA A 70 -15.82 -1.80 6.85
CA ALA A 70 -16.54 -1.85 5.59
C ALA A 70 -15.79 -1.02 4.55
N GLY A 71 -15.53 -1.60 3.37
CA GLY A 71 -14.93 -0.89 2.22
C GLY A 71 -15.83 0.23 1.68
N PRO A 72 -15.43 0.93 0.61
CA PRO A 72 -14.36 0.60 -0.34
C PRO A 72 -12.94 0.79 0.23
N PHE A 73 -11.95 0.13 -0.39
CA PHE A 73 -10.53 0.39 -0.14
C PHE A 73 -9.86 0.86 -1.43
N TYR A 74 -9.03 1.90 -1.33
CA TYR A 74 -8.10 2.32 -2.37
C TYR A 74 -6.72 1.78 -2.01
N ALA A 75 -5.95 1.33 -3.00
CA ALA A 75 -4.62 0.81 -2.78
C ALA A 75 -3.60 1.36 -3.76
N VAL A 76 -2.37 1.46 -3.29
CA VAL A 76 -1.21 1.85 -4.09
C VAL A 76 -0.04 0.92 -3.80
N GLY A 77 0.72 0.61 -4.85
CA GLY A 77 1.89 -0.24 -4.79
C GLY A 77 3.20 0.53 -4.73
N LEU A 78 4.19 -0.06 -4.08
CA LEU A 78 5.57 0.36 -4.13
C LEU A 78 6.48 -0.85 -4.25
N GLN A 79 7.45 -0.76 -5.15
CA GLN A 79 8.60 -1.67 -5.16
C GLN A 79 9.89 -0.85 -4.97
N ARG A 80 10.77 -1.30 -4.09
CA ARG A 80 12.17 -0.83 -4.08
C ARG A 80 13.04 -1.96 -4.58
N ARG A 81 13.87 -1.67 -5.59
CA ARG A 81 14.85 -2.57 -6.17
C ARG A 81 16.22 -2.05 -5.78
N VAL A 82 16.95 -2.79 -4.96
CA VAL A 82 18.26 -2.39 -4.47
C VAL A 82 19.31 -3.34 -5.01
N GLN A 83 20.29 -2.79 -5.71
CA GLN A 83 21.46 -3.51 -6.18
C GLN A 83 22.71 -2.87 -5.57
N ILE A 84 23.50 -3.69 -4.88
CA ILE A 84 24.77 -3.32 -4.24
C ILE A 84 25.81 -4.31 -4.74
N SER A 85 26.58 -3.89 -5.75
CA SER A 85 27.54 -4.78 -6.43
C SER A 85 26.86 -6.07 -6.93
N LEU A 86 27.28 -7.25 -6.42
CA LEU A 86 26.73 -8.56 -6.78
C LEU A 86 25.49 -8.96 -5.96
N ASN A 87 25.20 -8.27 -4.86
CA ASN A 87 24.05 -8.55 -4.01
C ASN A 87 22.87 -7.67 -4.41
N SER A 88 21.66 -8.21 -4.30
CA SER A 88 20.46 -7.43 -4.51
C SER A 88 19.33 -7.87 -3.61
N PHE A 89 18.38 -6.98 -3.40
CA PHE A 89 17.13 -7.29 -2.76
C PHE A 89 16.04 -6.38 -3.28
N SER A 90 14.81 -6.82 -3.10
CA SER A 90 13.63 -6.00 -3.33
C SER A 90 12.71 -6.05 -2.13
N THR A 91 12.12 -4.90 -1.84
CA THR A 91 10.98 -4.77 -0.93
C THR A 91 9.76 -4.41 -1.75
N PHE A 92 8.60 -4.89 -1.33
CA PHE A 92 7.32 -4.63 -1.95
C PHE A 92 6.37 -4.16 -0.87
N ASP A 93 5.60 -3.11 -1.13
CA ASP A 93 4.58 -2.64 -0.21
C ASP A 93 3.28 -2.42 -0.98
N LEU A 94 2.19 -2.98 -0.47
CA LEU A 94 0.83 -2.60 -0.84
C LEU A 94 0.26 -1.82 0.34
N ILE A 95 -0.16 -0.59 0.09
CA ILE A 95 -0.83 0.26 1.08
C ILE A 95 -2.28 0.41 0.65
N ALA A 96 -3.21 -0.13 1.42
CA ALA A 96 -4.64 0.05 1.21
C ALA A 96 -5.27 0.89 2.33
N PHE A 97 -6.19 1.78 1.98
CA PHE A 97 -6.90 2.66 2.90
C PHE A 97 -8.35 2.89 2.46
N ASN A 98 -9.26 3.14 3.39
CA ASN A 98 -10.70 3.20 3.10
C ASN A 98 -11.18 4.53 2.50
N ASP A 99 -10.78 5.66 3.07
CA ASP A 99 -11.21 7.01 2.66
C ASP A 99 -9.98 7.90 2.39
N PRO A 100 -9.76 8.39 1.16
CA PRO A 100 -8.64 9.27 0.85
C PRO A 100 -8.67 10.61 1.59
N SER A 101 -9.84 11.07 2.03
CA SER A 101 -10.01 12.38 2.67
C SER A 101 -9.82 12.31 4.19
N ASN A 102 -10.17 11.18 4.80
CA ASN A 102 -9.99 10.94 6.23
C ASN A 102 -9.82 9.44 6.51
N PRO A 103 -8.64 8.87 6.22
CA PRO A 103 -8.44 7.44 6.33
C PRO A 103 -8.42 7.01 7.79
N THR A 104 -9.25 6.03 8.11
CA THR A 104 -9.35 5.42 9.45
C THR A 104 -8.85 4.00 9.46
N ASP A 105 -8.92 3.31 8.33
CA ASP A 105 -8.58 1.90 8.23
C ASP A 105 -7.48 1.72 7.21
N PHE A 106 -6.43 1.00 7.61
CA PHE A 106 -5.30 0.68 6.74
C PHE A 106 -5.06 -0.82 6.72
N ILE A 107 -4.69 -1.32 5.55
CA ILE A 107 -4.13 -2.65 5.38
C ILE A 107 -2.81 -2.49 4.65
N ILE A 108 -1.73 -2.95 5.28
CA ILE A 108 -0.38 -2.89 4.73
C ILE A 108 0.10 -4.32 4.57
N ILE A 109 0.46 -4.68 3.34
CA ILE A 109 1.15 -5.93 3.04
C ILE A 109 2.53 -5.58 2.54
N ASP A 110 3.54 -6.03 3.27
CA ASP A 110 4.92 -5.88 2.84
C ASP A 110 5.50 -7.23 2.42
N GLY A 111 6.58 -7.18 1.67
CA GLY A 111 7.38 -8.37 1.48
C GLY A 111 8.79 -8.07 1.04
N TYR A 112 9.64 -9.05 1.23
CA TYR A 112 11.07 -8.99 1.00
C TYR A 112 11.52 -10.19 0.19
N ASN A 113 12.43 -9.97 -0.76
CA ASN A 113 13.13 -11.05 -1.44
C ASN A 113 14.55 -10.60 -1.78
N SER A 114 15.54 -11.46 -1.49
CA SER A 114 16.95 -11.23 -1.77
C SER A 114 17.42 -12.10 -2.93
N GLY A 115 18.34 -11.58 -3.74
CA GLY A 115 18.92 -12.28 -4.88
C GLY A 115 20.39 -11.94 -5.10
N THR A 116 20.92 -12.47 -6.19
CA THR A 116 22.24 -12.12 -6.72
C THR A 116 22.08 -11.50 -8.10
N GLY A 117 22.87 -10.47 -8.41
CA GLY A 117 22.73 -9.72 -9.66
C GLY A 117 21.50 -8.82 -9.66
N LEU A 118 20.53 -9.07 -10.55
CA LEU A 118 19.36 -8.23 -10.70
C LEU A 118 18.42 -8.33 -9.48
N PRO A 119 17.88 -7.21 -8.97
CA PRO A 119 16.91 -7.24 -7.88
C PRO A 119 15.68 -8.10 -8.22
N PRO A 120 15.22 -8.97 -7.30
CA PRO A 120 14.04 -9.79 -7.51
C PRO A 120 12.80 -8.97 -7.86
N THR A 121 11.92 -9.50 -8.71
CA THR A 121 10.71 -8.78 -9.15
C THR A 121 9.45 -9.21 -8.44
N SER A 122 9.52 -10.22 -7.57
CA SER A 122 8.39 -10.69 -6.78
C SER A 122 8.82 -11.29 -5.45
N THR A 123 7.83 -11.42 -4.56
CA THR A 123 7.91 -12.20 -3.32
C THR A 123 6.57 -12.87 -3.04
N THR A 124 6.61 -14.07 -2.48
CA THR A 124 5.43 -14.84 -2.13
C THR A 124 5.74 -15.69 -0.90
N GLY A 125 4.82 -15.77 0.05
CA GLY A 125 5.00 -16.64 1.20
C GLY A 125 3.93 -16.42 2.28
N ALA A 126 4.16 -17.07 3.41
CA ALA A 126 3.35 -16.91 4.61
C ALA A 126 3.73 -15.63 5.39
N PHE A 127 2.82 -15.17 6.25
CA PHE A 127 2.96 -13.93 7.03
C PHE A 127 4.01 -13.98 8.16
N ASP A 128 4.55 -15.16 8.44
CA ASP A 128 5.69 -15.41 9.32
C ASP A 128 7.01 -15.63 8.55
N GLY A 129 7.00 -15.37 7.23
CA GLY A 129 8.11 -15.60 6.31
C GLY A 129 8.48 -14.35 5.51
N PRO A 130 8.56 -14.42 4.17
CA PRO A 130 9.05 -13.33 3.33
C PRO A 130 8.02 -12.21 3.09
N VAL A 131 6.82 -12.32 3.68
CA VAL A 131 5.72 -11.37 3.55
C VAL A 131 5.24 -11.05 4.96
N ASN A 132 4.89 -9.80 5.27
CA ASN A 132 4.17 -9.43 6.47
C ASN A 132 2.83 -8.78 6.12
N GLY A 133 1.91 -8.78 7.07
CA GLY A 133 0.58 -8.21 6.90
C GLY A 133 0.13 -7.52 8.18
N TYR A 134 -0.37 -6.29 8.04
CA TYR A 134 -0.80 -5.46 9.14
C TYR A 134 -2.14 -4.83 8.83
N LEU A 135 -3.03 -4.82 9.82
CA LEU A 135 -4.29 -4.10 9.76
C LEU A 135 -4.28 -3.05 10.85
N PHE A 136 -4.76 -1.86 10.52
CA PHE A 136 -4.88 -0.74 11.45
C PHE A 136 -6.27 -0.17 11.42
N HIS A 137 -6.73 0.25 12.60
CA HIS A 137 -7.89 1.09 12.77
C HIS A 137 -7.50 2.30 13.64
N LEU A 138 -7.83 3.49 13.16
CA LEU A 138 -7.52 4.76 13.81
C LEU A 138 -8.83 5.45 14.21
N ASP A 139 -8.99 5.67 15.51
CA ASP A 139 -10.08 6.46 16.08
C ASP A 139 -9.49 7.59 16.94
N GLY A 140 -9.48 8.79 16.37
CA GLY A 140 -8.81 9.95 16.95
C GLY A 140 -7.31 9.69 17.19
N SER A 141 -6.88 9.71 18.45
CA SER A 141 -5.51 9.42 18.87
C SER A 141 -5.25 7.93 19.13
N THR A 142 -6.30 7.11 19.15
CA THR A 142 -6.19 5.67 19.42
C THR A 142 -5.85 4.94 18.14
N VAL A 143 -4.84 4.07 18.21
CA VAL A 143 -4.49 3.15 17.13
C VAL A 143 -4.68 1.73 17.63
N SER A 144 -5.54 0.98 16.93
CA SER A 144 -5.62 -0.47 17.06
C SER A 144 -4.82 -1.10 15.93
N ALA A 145 -3.98 -2.06 16.25
CA ALA A 145 -3.14 -2.76 15.27
C ALA A 145 -3.28 -4.27 15.43
N TRP A 146 -3.32 -4.96 14.30
CA TRP A 146 -3.31 -6.41 14.23
C TRP A 146 -2.21 -6.84 13.27
N ARG A 147 -1.43 -7.83 13.70
CA ARG A 147 -0.41 -8.47 12.87
C ARG A 147 -0.90 -9.81 12.35
N ALA A 148 -0.83 -10.00 11.04
CA ALA A 148 -1.14 -11.25 10.38
C ALA A 148 -0.20 -12.37 10.85
N ALA A 149 -0.76 -13.53 11.17
CA ALA A 149 -0.02 -14.69 11.63
C ALA A 149 -0.39 -15.96 10.85
N ILE A 150 -1.63 -16.06 10.36
CA ILE A 150 -2.07 -17.17 9.53
C ILE A 150 -2.49 -16.61 8.17
N GLY A 151 -1.92 -17.15 7.10
CA GLY A 151 -2.24 -16.74 5.75
C GLY A 151 -1.02 -16.66 4.84
N THR A 152 -1.25 -16.12 3.65
CA THR A 152 -0.20 -15.89 2.65
C THR A 152 -0.41 -14.58 1.92
N GLY A 153 0.67 -14.07 1.31
CA GLY A 153 0.63 -12.98 0.36
C GLY A 153 1.57 -13.22 -0.81
N SER A 154 1.31 -12.51 -1.90
CA SER A 154 2.11 -12.47 -3.11
C SER A 154 2.13 -11.04 -3.64
N LEU A 155 3.33 -10.53 -3.90
CA LEU A 155 3.57 -9.20 -4.45
C LEU A 155 4.53 -9.32 -5.63
N SER A 156 4.19 -8.74 -6.77
CA SER A 156 5.01 -8.75 -7.98
C SER A 156 4.99 -7.39 -8.64
N GLY A 157 6.17 -6.79 -8.82
CA GLY A 157 6.31 -5.50 -9.48
C GLY A 157 6.23 -5.63 -11.00
N GLY A 158 5.58 -4.65 -11.63
CA GLY A 158 5.49 -4.51 -13.07
C GLY A 158 6.76 -3.98 -13.72
N ALA A 159 6.71 -3.85 -15.04
CA ALA A 159 7.75 -3.16 -15.79
C ALA A 159 7.76 -1.66 -15.44
N PRO A 160 8.93 -1.03 -15.25
CA PRO A 160 9.03 0.42 -15.11
C PRO A 160 8.50 1.13 -16.38
N GLY A 161 7.60 2.10 -16.19
CA GLY A 161 7.08 2.99 -17.22
C GLY A 161 7.73 4.37 -17.16
N ASP A 162 6.90 5.42 -17.26
CA ASP A 162 7.36 6.81 -17.27
C ASP A 162 8.00 7.23 -15.94
N ALA A 163 8.91 8.20 -16.01
CA ALA A 163 9.54 8.76 -14.81
C ALA A 163 8.51 9.43 -13.90
N CYS A 164 8.70 9.30 -12.59
CA CYS A 164 7.87 9.97 -11.59
C CYS A 164 8.06 11.49 -11.65
N SER A 165 7.01 12.23 -12.03
CA SER A 165 7.07 13.68 -12.25
C SER A 165 7.42 14.49 -10.98
N GLY A 166 7.04 13.99 -9.79
CA GLY A 166 7.33 14.61 -8.50
C GLY A 166 8.64 14.17 -7.83
N PHE A 167 9.40 13.25 -8.42
CA PHE A 167 10.59 12.68 -7.78
C PHE A 167 11.86 13.46 -8.13
N GLN A 168 12.47 14.09 -7.12
CA GLN A 168 13.79 14.71 -7.23
C GLN A 168 14.85 13.72 -6.73
N GLY A 169 15.41 12.94 -7.65
CA GLY A 169 16.42 11.92 -7.31
C GLY A 169 17.74 12.53 -6.85
N ASN A 170 18.33 11.94 -5.81
CA ASN A 170 19.73 12.16 -5.43
C ASN A 170 20.57 11.01 -5.98
N GLY A 171 21.76 11.33 -6.53
CA GLY A 171 22.58 10.44 -7.37
C GLY A 171 22.58 8.97 -6.94
N GLY A 172 22.02 8.09 -7.79
CA GLY A 172 21.94 6.63 -7.59
C GLY A 172 20.52 6.07 -7.47
N VAL A 173 19.50 6.94 -7.31
CA VAL A 173 18.09 6.52 -7.20
C VAL A 173 17.26 7.05 -8.37
N THR A 174 16.47 6.19 -8.98
CA THR A 174 15.48 6.56 -10.01
C THR A 174 14.09 6.12 -9.58
N CYS A 175 13.07 6.86 -10.01
CA CYS A 175 11.67 6.55 -9.79
C CYS A 175 10.94 6.45 -11.13
N ALA A 176 10.17 5.39 -11.31
CA ALA A 176 9.27 5.23 -12.44
C ALA A 176 7.89 4.77 -11.96
N GLN A 177 6.85 5.16 -12.68
CA GLN A 177 5.52 4.58 -12.55
C GLN A 177 5.61 3.09 -12.87
N ALA A 178 5.06 2.25 -12.01
CA ALA A 178 5.04 0.81 -12.22
C ALA A 178 3.90 0.21 -11.40
N SER A 179 3.10 -0.64 -12.04
CA SER A 179 2.05 -1.35 -11.32
C SER A 179 2.63 -2.38 -10.34
N LEU A 180 1.84 -2.70 -9.32
CA LEU A 180 2.09 -3.81 -8.42
C LEU A 180 0.94 -4.81 -8.53
N THR A 181 1.24 -6.06 -8.87
CA THR A 181 0.26 -7.14 -8.77
C THR A 181 0.34 -7.73 -7.36
N ALA A 182 -0.77 -7.69 -6.64
CA ALA A 182 -0.89 -8.17 -5.27
C ALA A 182 -2.03 -9.17 -5.10
N ALA A 183 -1.82 -10.16 -4.24
CA ALA A 183 -2.84 -11.06 -3.73
C ALA A 183 -2.51 -11.40 -2.28
N PHE A 184 -3.50 -11.50 -1.40
CA PHE A 184 -3.28 -11.95 -0.03
C PHE A 184 -4.52 -12.56 0.59
N SER A 185 -4.31 -13.41 1.59
CA SER A 185 -5.36 -14.03 2.40
C SER A 185 -4.88 -14.12 3.84
N ILE A 186 -5.28 -13.18 4.68
CA ILE A 186 -5.08 -13.17 6.13
C ILE A 186 -6.20 -13.98 6.76
N GLY A 187 -5.89 -15.23 7.11
CA GLY A 187 -6.80 -16.13 7.82
C GLY A 187 -6.91 -15.83 9.31
N ALA A 188 -5.87 -15.25 9.91
CA ALA A 188 -5.90 -14.70 11.26
C ALA A 188 -4.81 -13.64 11.45
N ALA A 189 -5.22 -12.49 12.00
CA ALA A 189 -4.34 -11.48 12.56
C ALA A 189 -4.68 -11.23 14.03
N PHE A 190 -3.64 -11.15 14.86
CA PHE A 190 -3.76 -10.99 16.30
C PHE A 190 -3.46 -9.55 16.69
N GLN A 191 -4.27 -9.02 17.61
CA GLN A 191 -4.11 -7.67 18.07
C GLN A 191 -2.87 -7.55 18.96
N ASP A 192 -2.04 -6.55 18.72
CA ASP A 192 -0.85 -6.25 19.52
C ASP A 192 -0.82 -4.80 20.03
N ALA A 193 -1.69 -3.91 19.52
CA ALA A 193 -1.90 -2.57 20.05
C ALA A 193 -3.38 -2.14 20.04
N GLY A 194 -3.69 -1.19 20.93
CA GLY A 194 -5.03 -0.59 21.08
C GLY A 194 -5.93 -1.30 22.10
N PRO A 195 -7.21 -0.88 22.22
CA PRO A 195 -8.19 -1.50 23.10
C PRO A 195 -8.38 -2.97 22.77
N SER A 196 -8.27 -3.85 23.77
CA SER A 196 -8.36 -5.30 23.56
C SER A 196 -9.67 -5.69 22.88
N SER A 197 -9.53 -6.45 21.82
CA SER A 197 -10.60 -7.05 21.03
C SER A 197 -10.40 -8.56 21.02
N SER A 198 -11.48 -9.31 21.25
CA SER A 198 -11.48 -10.76 21.05
C SER A 198 -11.65 -11.15 19.58
N THR A 199 -11.86 -10.17 18.70
CA THR A 199 -12.06 -10.39 17.27
C THR A 199 -10.74 -10.71 16.60
N ILE A 200 -10.66 -11.90 16.01
CA ILE A 200 -9.60 -12.24 15.07
C ILE A 200 -9.84 -11.42 13.80
N ALA A 201 -8.87 -10.59 13.45
CA ALA A 201 -8.94 -9.79 12.24
C ALA A 201 -8.58 -10.65 11.03
N GLN A 202 -9.32 -10.50 9.94
CA GLN A 202 -9.13 -11.22 8.68
C GLN A 202 -9.22 -10.23 7.53
N ALA A 203 -8.48 -10.50 6.45
CA ALA A 203 -8.63 -9.75 5.21
C ALA A 203 -8.18 -10.55 4.00
N THR A 204 -8.85 -10.35 2.87
CA THR A 204 -8.55 -11.06 1.62
C THR A 204 -8.61 -10.11 0.44
N LEU A 205 -7.63 -10.27 -0.45
CA LEU A 205 -7.57 -9.65 -1.78
C LEU A 205 -7.19 -10.74 -2.80
N GLY A 206 -8.08 -10.98 -3.75
CA GLY A 206 -7.74 -11.78 -4.93
C GLY A 206 -6.71 -11.06 -5.81
N THR A 207 -6.03 -11.79 -6.70
CA THR A 207 -4.99 -11.21 -7.58
C THR A 207 -5.50 -9.97 -8.30
N THR A 208 -4.93 -8.82 -7.94
CA THR A 208 -5.31 -7.51 -8.45
C THR A 208 -4.04 -6.75 -8.80
N THR A 209 -4.08 -6.00 -9.90
CA THR A 209 -2.99 -5.08 -10.25
C THR A 209 -3.41 -3.68 -9.84
N VAL A 210 -2.54 -3.01 -9.10
CA VAL A 210 -2.74 -1.63 -8.64
C VAL A 210 -1.68 -0.72 -9.22
N ALA A 211 -2.01 0.55 -9.40
CA ALA A 211 -1.08 1.63 -9.67
C ALA A 211 -0.05 1.74 -8.55
N GLY A 212 1.11 2.30 -8.89
CA GLY A 212 2.24 2.36 -7.97
C GLY A 212 3.50 2.89 -8.63
N ILE A 213 4.60 2.80 -7.90
CA ILE A 213 5.93 3.19 -8.38
C ILE A 213 6.98 2.12 -8.08
N VAL A 214 8.05 2.17 -8.85
CA VAL A 214 9.28 1.44 -8.57
C VAL A 214 10.42 2.43 -8.35
N LEU A 215 11.13 2.24 -7.24
CA LEU A 215 12.38 2.93 -6.93
C LEU A 215 13.55 1.99 -7.22
N ASN A 216 14.44 2.38 -8.12
CA ASN A 216 15.67 1.62 -8.38
C ASN A 216 16.85 2.32 -7.72
N TYR A 217 17.53 1.59 -6.85
CA TYR A 217 18.75 1.99 -6.18
C TYR A 217 19.89 1.18 -6.78
N ASN A 218 20.83 1.86 -7.44
CA ASN A 218 22.01 1.24 -8.01
C ASN A 218 23.25 1.84 -7.38
N PHE A 219 23.88 1.08 -6.49
CA PHE A 219 25.11 1.47 -5.82
C PHE A 219 26.26 0.60 -6.35
N PRO A 220 27.35 1.21 -6.84
CA PRO A 220 28.51 0.48 -7.36
C PRO A 220 29.18 -0.40 -6.29
#